data_AF-A0A0A2JIP5-F1
#
_entry.id   AF-A0A0A2JIP5-F1
#
_cell.length_a   1.000
_cell.length_b   1.000
_cell.length_c   1.000
_cell.angle_alpha   90.00
_cell.angle_beta   90.00
_cell.angle_gamma   90.00
#
_symmetry.space_group_name_H-M   'P 1'
#
loop_
_entity.id
_entity.type
_entity.pdbx_description
1 polymer ?
#
loop_
_entity_poly.entity_id
_entity_poly.type
_entity_poly.pdbx_seq_one_letter_code
_entity_poly.pdbx_strand_id
1 'polypeptide(L)'
;MTYTVAPHLNYFTIPLTEFVAARPEFEGFGVGAYIFSHADPTPRILLLQRALTDSMPGCWEGPGGACELETDKTLLDSLVRETLEESGLHVSHIIDLVAVDCWEHHRRSDGKIRIAKYSFVVEVQEALKSSAGRQQPIPTFQIPVQLEPLEHQQFEWALKEDVVLSVQSASGRYRFPLPSIGHQAPNILRAFELVEERENKQ
;
A
#
# COMPACT_ATOMS: atom_id res chain seq x y z
N MET A 1 -11.74 6.75 -12.66
CA MET A 1 -11.97 7.41 -11.36
C MET A 1 -11.15 8.69 -11.28
N THR A 2 -11.63 9.73 -10.60
CA THR A 2 -10.83 10.91 -10.24
C THR A 2 -10.39 10.80 -8.79
N TYR A 3 -9.10 10.57 -8.55
CA TYR A 3 -8.46 10.72 -7.25
C TYR A 3 -7.82 12.11 -7.16
N THR A 4 -7.50 12.57 -5.96
CA THR A 4 -6.70 13.77 -5.75
C THR A 4 -5.34 13.42 -5.14
N VAL A 5 -4.38 14.32 -5.30
CA VAL A 5 -3.00 14.14 -4.87
C VAL A 5 -2.62 15.32 -3.99
N ALA A 6 -2.04 15.05 -2.82
CA ALA A 6 -1.52 16.10 -1.95
C ALA A 6 -0.45 16.94 -2.71
N PRO A 7 -0.44 18.28 -2.59
CA PRO A 7 0.40 19.13 -3.45
C PRO A 7 1.90 18.81 -3.41
N HIS A 8 2.42 18.33 -2.27
CA HIS A 8 3.84 17.96 -2.13
C HIS A 8 4.20 16.66 -2.87
N LEU A 9 3.21 15.90 -3.33
CA LEU A 9 3.37 14.68 -4.12
C LEU A 9 3.25 14.91 -5.63
N ASN A 10 3.09 16.15 -6.10
CA ASN A 10 2.99 16.49 -7.53
C ASN A 10 4.17 15.98 -8.37
N TYR A 11 5.33 15.73 -7.74
CA TYR A 11 6.46 15.12 -8.42
C TYR A 11 6.15 13.72 -9.00
N PHE A 12 5.20 12.99 -8.41
CA PHE A 12 4.81 11.63 -8.84
C PHE A 12 3.74 11.63 -9.94
N THR A 13 3.25 12.79 -10.38
CA THR A 13 2.23 12.91 -11.43
C THR A 13 2.83 13.13 -12.83
N ILE A 14 4.17 13.08 -12.97
CA ILE A 14 4.84 13.11 -14.27
C ILE A 14 4.62 11.79 -15.02
N PRO A 15 4.77 11.76 -16.36
CA PRO A 15 4.70 10.52 -17.12
C PRO A 15 5.62 9.44 -16.53
N LEU A 16 5.11 8.22 -16.39
CA LEU A 16 5.87 7.12 -15.79
C LEU A 16 7.17 6.85 -16.55
N THR A 17 7.16 6.99 -17.88
CA THR A 17 8.36 6.89 -18.72
C THR A 17 9.43 7.92 -18.36
N GLU A 18 9.06 9.16 -18.06
CA GLU A 18 9.98 10.21 -17.58
C GLU A 18 10.48 9.91 -16.16
N PHE A 19 9.59 9.43 -15.28
CA PHE A 19 9.94 9.04 -13.91
C PHE A 19 10.99 7.93 -13.88
N VAL A 20 10.83 6.91 -14.73
CA VAL A 20 11.76 5.79 -14.90
C VAL A 20 13.06 6.25 -15.56
N ALA A 21 12.99 7.05 -16.63
CA ALA A 21 14.18 7.56 -17.31
C ALA A 21 15.08 8.41 -16.40
N ALA A 22 14.49 9.12 -15.42
CA ALA A 22 15.22 9.89 -14.42
C ALA A 22 15.95 9.03 -13.37
N ARG A 23 15.74 7.71 -13.36
CA ARG A 23 16.23 6.76 -12.36
C ARG A 23 16.85 5.52 -13.02
N PRO A 24 17.89 5.69 -13.85
CA PRO A 24 18.49 4.58 -14.61
C PRO A 24 19.15 3.52 -13.73
N GLU A 25 19.31 3.78 -12.43
CA GLU A 25 19.89 2.85 -11.46
C GLU A 25 18.92 1.78 -10.94
N PHE A 26 17.66 1.81 -11.40
CA PHE A 26 16.62 0.81 -11.12
C PHE A 26 16.04 0.26 -12.42
N GLU A 27 15.81 -1.04 -12.48
CA GLU A 27 15.15 -1.70 -13.61
C GLU A 27 13.70 -2.12 -13.30
N GLY A 28 13.24 -1.92 -12.06
CA GLY A 28 11.87 -2.21 -11.65
C GLY A 28 11.34 -1.16 -10.67
N PHE A 29 10.06 -0.85 -10.81
CA PHE A 29 9.35 0.09 -9.95
C PHE A 29 8.09 -0.57 -9.41
N GLY A 30 7.83 -0.36 -8.14
CA GLY A 30 6.63 -0.86 -7.47
C GLY A 30 5.99 0.20 -6.61
N VAL A 31 4.76 -0.07 -6.20
CA VAL A 31 3.93 0.83 -5.40
C VAL A 31 3.29 0.07 -4.26
N GLY A 32 2.95 0.77 -3.18
CA GLY A 32 2.22 0.19 -2.05
C GLY A 32 1.24 1.19 -1.46
N ALA A 33 0.04 0.74 -1.11
CA ALA A 33 -1.00 1.52 -0.48
C ALA A 33 -1.15 1.13 0.99
N TYR A 34 -1.11 2.13 1.87
CA TYR A 34 -1.48 2.00 3.26
C TYR A 34 -2.83 2.70 3.46
N ILE A 35 -3.86 1.89 3.67
CA ILE A 35 -5.25 2.34 3.79
C ILE A 35 -5.66 2.19 5.25
N PHE A 36 -6.16 3.27 5.83
CA PHE A 36 -6.64 3.29 7.21
C PHE A 36 -8.16 3.38 7.28
N SER A 37 -8.75 2.65 8.22
CA SER A 37 -10.12 2.89 8.66
C SER A 37 -10.12 3.89 9.80
N HIS A 38 -10.96 4.92 9.69
CA HIS A 38 -11.11 6.00 10.67
C HIS A 38 -12.46 5.96 11.41
N ALA A 39 -13.24 4.89 11.27
CA ALA A 39 -14.54 4.79 11.94
C ALA A 39 -14.44 4.27 13.38
N ASP A 40 -13.32 3.68 13.75
CA ASP A 40 -13.02 3.25 15.12
C ASP A 40 -12.15 4.32 15.82
N PRO A 41 -12.22 4.44 17.16
CA PRO A 41 -11.36 5.39 17.90
C PRO A 41 -9.86 5.06 17.81
N THR A 42 -9.52 3.85 17.36
CA THR A 42 -8.14 3.41 17.13
C THR A 42 -7.97 3.13 15.65
N PRO A 43 -6.98 3.78 14.98
CA PRO A 43 -6.75 3.56 13.56
C PRO A 43 -6.37 2.10 13.29
N ARG A 44 -6.91 1.55 12.19
CA ARG A 44 -6.60 0.21 11.70
C ARG A 44 -6.16 0.27 10.26
N ILE A 45 -5.12 -0.48 9.91
CA ILE A 45 -4.60 -0.55 8.54
C ILE A 45 -5.08 -1.81 7.83
N LEU A 46 -5.46 -1.71 6.55
CA LEU A 46 -5.77 -2.88 5.74
C LEU A 46 -4.48 -3.64 5.39
N LEU A 47 -4.42 -4.91 5.76
CA LEU A 47 -3.40 -5.86 5.31
C LEU A 47 -4.05 -7.01 4.54
N LEU A 48 -3.38 -7.41 3.46
CA LEU A 48 -3.71 -8.56 2.63
C LEU A 48 -2.70 -9.67 2.90
N GLN A 49 -3.16 -10.91 2.98
CA GLN A 49 -2.30 -12.09 3.07
C GLN A 49 -2.11 -12.70 1.69
N ARG A 50 -0.86 -12.77 1.23
CA ARG A 50 -0.48 -13.42 -0.02
C ARG A 50 -0.95 -14.88 -0.05
N ALA A 51 -1.50 -15.30 -1.18
CA ALA A 51 -1.96 -16.66 -1.42
C ALA A 51 -0.81 -17.66 -1.24
N LEU A 52 -1.12 -18.89 -0.81
CA LEU A 52 -0.10 -19.93 -0.64
C LEU A 52 0.57 -20.37 -1.96
N THR A 53 -0.07 -20.08 -3.09
CA THR A 53 0.43 -20.38 -4.45
C THR A 53 1.31 -19.28 -5.02
N ASP A 54 1.38 -18.13 -4.34
CA ASP A 54 2.09 -16.96 -4.80
C ASP A 54 3.53 -16.91 -4.22
N SER A 55 4.33 -15.96 -4.68
CA SER A 55 5.63 -15.65 -4.10
C SER A 55 5.46 -15.22 -2.64
N MET A 56 6.47 -15.51 -1.79
CA MET A 56 6.41 -15.19 -0.34
C MET A 56 5.08 -15.60 0.31
N PRO A 57 4.64 -16.86 0.12
CA PRO A 57 3.29 -17.31 0.42
C PRO A 57 2.92 -17.02 1.87
N GLY A 58 1.68 -16.60 2.15
CA GLY A 58 1.18 -16.35 3.49
C GLY A 58 1.79 -15.16 4.24
N CYS A 59 2.65 -14.37 3.60
CA CYS A 59 3.09 -13.08 4.15
C CYS A 59 1.99 -12.03 4.05
N TRP A 60 2.02 -11.05 4.94
CA TRP A 60 1.08 -9.94 5.00
C TRP A 60 1.71 -8.65 4.48
N GLU A 61 0.93 -7.85 3.77
CA GLU A 61 1.34 -6.56 3.19
C GLU A 61 0.14 -5.64 2.98
N GLY A 62 0.37 -4.35 2.69
CA GLY A 62 -0.67 -3.51 2.11
C GLY A 62 -0.80 -3.79 0.61
N PRO A 63 -1.93 -3.42 -0.04
CA PRO A 63 -2.09 -3.60 -1.47
C PRO A 63 -0.95 -2.96 -2.27
N GLY A 64 -0.49 -3.59 -3.35
CA GLY A 64 0.45 -2.97 -4.26
C GLY A 64 1.41 -3.91 -4.98
N GLY A 65 1.50 -3.77 -6.29
CA GLY A 65 2.42 -4.49 -7.16
C GLY A 65 3.37 -3.61 -7.97
N ALA A 66 3.66 -4.09 -9.18
CA ALA A 66 4.65 -3.51 -10.08
C ALA A 66 4.03 -2.42 -10.97
N CYS A 67 4.82 -1.43 -11.34
CA CYS A 67 4.40 -0.44 -12.33
C CYS A 67 4.50 -1.04 -13.75
N GLU A 68 3.51 -0.75 -14.59
CA GLU A 68 3.43 -1.23 -15.97
C GLU A 68 3.53 -0.06 -16.96
N LEU A 69 4.65 0.05 -17.68
CA LEU A 69 4.90 1.18 -18.60
C LEU A 69 3.90 1.30 -19.76
N GLU A 70 3.25 0.19 -20.15
CA GLU A 70 2.32 0.15 -21.27
C GLU A 70 0.90 0.60 -20.89
N THR A 71 0.54 0.52 -19.60
CA THR A 71 -0.82 0.73 -19.10
C THR A 71 -0.89 1.92 -18.13
N ASP A 72 0.12 2.09 -17.28
CA ASP A 72 0.16 3.12 -16.25
C ASP A 72 0.73 4.44 -16.78
N LYS A 73 -0.02 5.53 -16.62
CA LYS A 73 0.42 6.86 -17.09
C LYS A 73 1.42 7.52 -16.16
N THR A 74 1.29 7.29 -14.85
CA THR A 74 2.12 7.86 -13.79
C THR A 74 2.38 6.79 -12.72
N LEU A 75 3.34 7.04 -11.82
CA LEU A 75 3.57 6.15 -10.67
C LEU A 75 2.30 6.02 -9.80
N LEU A 76 1.53 7.10 -9.67
CA LEU A 76 0.31 7.10 -8.87
C LEU A 76 -0.85 6.37 -9.56
N ASP A 77 -0.86 6.29 -10.89
CA ASP A 77 -1.84 5.45 -11.61
C ASP A 77 -1.58 3.96 -11.36
N SER A 78 -0.31 3.53 -11.28
CA SER A 78 0.03 2.17 -10.83
C SER A 78 -0.52 1.91 -9.41
N LEU A 79 -0.33 2.86 -8.48
CA LEU A 79 -0.83 2.72 -7.11
C LEU A 79 -2.35 2.55 -7.06
N VAL A 80 -3.07 3.32 -7.89
CA VAL A 80 -4.54 3.28 -7.98
C VAL A 80 -5.02 1.97 -8.60
N ARG A 81 -4.37 1.51 -9.67
CA ARG A 81 -4.69 0.24 -10.33
C ARG A 81 -4.50 -0.94 -9.39
N GLU A 82 -3.31 -1.07 -8.80
CA GLU A 82 -2.96 -2.17 -7.90
C GLU A 82 -3.87 -2.21 -6.67
N THR A 83 -4.19 -1.04 -6.09
CA THR A 83 -5.14 -0.96 -4.96
C THR A 83 -6.52 -1.53 -5.36
N LEU A 84 -7.01 -1.19 -6.55
CA LEU A 84 -8.29 -1.67 -7.05
C LEU A 84 -8.25 -3.18 -7.33
N GLU A 85 -7.23 -3.65 -8.03
CA GLU A 85 -7.07 -5.06 -8.43
C GLU A 85 -6.98 -5.97 -7.21
N GLU A 86 -6.15 -5.63 -6.22
CA GLU A 86 -5.88 -6.51 -5.07
C GLU A 86 -6.90 -6.40 -3.93
N SER A 87 -7.61 -5.27 -3.81
CA SER A 87 -8.53 -5.02 -2.67
C SER A 87 -9.96 -4.65 -3.05
N GLY A 88 -10.24 -4.38 -4.33
CA GLY A 88 -11.54 -3.90 -4.80
C GLY A 88 -11.87 -2.46 -4.39
N LEU A 89 -10.95 -1.76 -3.73
CA LEU A 89 -11.15 -0.40 -3.20
C LEU A 89 -10.64 0.66 -4.17
N HIS A 90 -11.36 1.77 -4.27
CA HIS A 90 -10.99 2.87 -5.15
C HIS A 90 -10.28 3.97 -4.38
N VAL A 91 -9.03 4.26 -4.72
CA VAL A 91 -8.31 5.41 -4.17
C VAL A 91 -9.08 6.71 -4.44
N SER A 92 -9.25 7.52 -3.41
CA SER A 92 -9.89 8.85 -3.46
C SER A 92 -8.86 9.98 -3.28
N HIS A 93 -7.92 9.81 -2.35
CA HIS A 93 -6.89 10.80 -2.04
C HIS A 93 -5.56 10.10 -1.78
N ILE A 94 -4.48 10.63 -2.35
CA ILE A 94 -3.11 10.19 -2.07
C ILE A 94 -2.47 11.21 -1.14
N ILE A 95 -2.17 10.77 0.07
CA ILE A 95 -2.05 11.63 1.25
C ILE A 95 -0.60 11.98 1.58
N ASP A 96 0.28 10.98 1.58
CA ASP A 96 1.71 11.16 1.82
C ASP A 96 2.54 9.98 1.31
N LEU A 97 3.83 10.21 1.06
CA LEU A 97 4.81 9.16 0.83
C LEU A 97 5.36 8.68 2.18
N VAL A 98 5.26 7.38 2.43
CA VAL A 98 5.75 6.76 3.67
C VAL A 98 7.19 6.31 3.55
N ALA A 99 7.52 5.65 2.43
CA ALA A 99 8.84 5.05 2.26
C ALA A 99 9.18 4.83 0.79
N VAL A 100 10.48 4.77 0.52
CA VAL A 100 11.04 4.25 -0.73
C VAL A 100 12.00 3.11 -0.36
N ASP A 101 11.57 1.88 -0.57
CA ASP A 101 12.42 0.70 -0.37
C ASP A 101 13.18 0.38 -1.65
N CYS A 102 14.44 -0.02 -1.53
CA CYS A 102 15.27 -0.42 -2.65
C CYS A 102 15.93 -1.77 -2.37
N TRP A 103 15.83 -2.74 -3.28
CA TRP A 103 16.47 -4.05 -3.12
C TRP A 103 16.88 -4.67 -4.45
N GLU A 104 17.75 -5.68 -4.38
CA GLU A 104 18.10 -6.52 -5.52
C GLU A 104 17.17 -7.74 -5.60
N HIS A 105 16.57 -7.99 -6.76
CA HIS A 105 15.79 -9.18 -7.05
C HIS A 105 16.48 -10.04 -8.11
N HIS A 106 16.53 -11.35 -7.87
CA HIS A 106 17.10 -12.32 -8.80
C HIS A 106 16.07 -12.69 -9.87
N ARG A 107 16.39 -12.42 -11.14
CA ARG A 107 15.54 -12.85 -12.26
C ARG A 107 15.59 -14.37 -12.42
N ARG A 108 14.49 -14.95 -12.94
CA ARG A 108 14.43 -16.38 -13.31
C ARG A 108 15.43 -16.77 -14.41
N SER A 109 15.85 -15.82 -15.25
CA SER A 109 16.67 -16.04 -16.44
C SER A 109 18.18 -15.83 -16.21
N ASP A 110 18.67 -16.00 -14.98
CA ASP A 110 20.00 -15.55 -14.54
C ASP A 110 20.22 -14.03 -14.72
N GLY A 111 20.33 -13.33 -13.59
CA GLY A 111 20.54 -11.88 -13.55
C GLY A 111 19.96 -11.26 -12.29
N LYS A 112 20.41 -10.05 -11.97
CA LYS A 112 19.88 -9.25 -10.86
C LYS A 112 19.26 -7.98 -11.42
N ILE A 113 18.20 -7.52 -10.78
CA ILE A 113 17.63 -6.18 -10.98
C ILE A 113 17.57 -5.44 -9.67
N ARG A 114 17.74 -4.12 -9.69
CA ARG A 114 17.36 -3.22 -8.62
C ARG A 114 15.92 -2.78 -8.81
N ILE A 115 15.16 -2.93 -7.74
CA ILE A 115 13.77 -2.50 -7.65
C ILE A 115 13.68 -1.34 -6.66
N ALA A 116 12.85 -0.34 -6.96
CA ALA A 116 12.41 0.69 -6.02
C ALA A 116 10.89 0.61 -5.81
N LYS A 117 10.44 0.41 -4.55
CA LYS A 117 9.01 0.44 -4.18
C LYS A 117 8.68 1.71 -3.42
N TYR A 118 7.65 2.42 -3.87
CA TYR A 118 7.15 3.65 -3.25
C TYR A 118 5.83 3.35 -2.53
N SER A 119 5.81 3.49 -1.21
CA SER A 119 4.62 3.22 -0.41
C SER A 119 3.97 4.52 0.07
N PHE A 120 2.66 4.64 -0.08
CA PHE A 120 1.90 5.85 0.21
C PHE A 120 0.78 5.57 1.21
N VAL A 121 0.42 6.57 2.01
CA VAL A 121 -0.88 6.59 2.69
C VAL A 121 -1.92 7.06 1.69
N VAL A 122 -3.05 6.36 1.62
CA VAL A 122 -4.17 6.72 0.74
C VAL A 122 -5.50 6.60 1.47
N GLU A 123 -6.46 7.41 1.04
CA GLU A 123 -7.87 7.25 1.38
C GLU A 123 -8.60 6.54 0.24
N VAL A 124 -9.66 5.81 0.57
CA VAL A 124 -10.49 5.09 -0.41
C VAL A 124 -11.93 5.61 -0.39
N GLN A 125 -12.60 5.54 -1.54
CA GLN A 125 -13.96 6.05 -1.73
C GLN A 125 -14.96 5.30 -0.84
N GLU A 126 -14.76 3.99 -0.70
CA GLU A 126 -15.64 3.11 0.07
C GLU A 126 -15.59 3.40 1.56
N ALA A 127 -14.52 4.02 2.07
CA ALA A 127 -14.39 4.34 3.50
C ALA A 127 -15.29 5.52 3.94
N LEU A 128 -15.92 6.24 3.00
CA LEU A 128 -16.76 7.40 3.26
C LEU A 128 -18.15 7.23 2.65
N LYS A 129 -19.20 7.49 3.43
CA LYS A 129 -20.57 7.66 2.93
C LYS A 129 -20.91 9.13 2.84
N SER A 130 -21.34 9.58 1.66
CA SER A 130 -21.93 10.90 1.50
C SER A 130 -23.40 10.86 1.89
N SER A 131 -23.77 11.60 2.93
CA SER A 131 -25.17 11.78 3.34
C SER A 131 -25.42 13.27 3.61
N ALA A 132 -26.43 13.84 2.94
CA ALA A 132 -26.82 15.24 3.09
C ALA A 132 -25.66 16.26 2.96
N GLY A 133 -24.72 16.02 2.04
CA GLY A 133 -23.57 16.90 1.80
C GLY A 133 -22.45 16.79 2.85
N ARG A 134 -22.54 15.85 3.79
CA ARG A 134 -21.45 15.51 4.73
C ARG A 134 -20.90 14.13 4.40
N GLN A 135 -19.58 14.02 4.38
CA GLN A 135 -18.90 12.73 4.36
C GLN A 135 -18.78 12.23 5.80
N GLN A 136 -19.15 10.98 6.01
CA GLN A 136 -18.98 10.30 7.30
C GLN A 136 -18.20 9.00 7.08
N PRO A 137 -17.23 8.69 7.96
CA PRO A 137 -16.57 7.39 7.96
C PRO A 137 -17.60 6.26 8.05
N ILE A 138 -17.40 5.21 7.26
CA ILE A 138 -18.20 3.99 7.40
C ILE A 138 -17.53 3.05 8.41
N PRO A 139 -18.30 2.31 9.23
CA PRO A 139 -17.73 1.34 10.14
C PRO A 139 -16.77 0.38 9.41
N THR A 140 -15.62 0.09 10.02
CA THR A 140 -14.53 -0.71 9.42
C THR A 140 -15.04 -2.01 8.77
N PHE A 141 -15.95 -2.72 9.45
CA PHE A 141 -16.52 -3.99 8.98
C PHE A 141 -17.48 -3.86 7.78
N GLN A 142 -17.86 -2.64 7.39
CA GLN A 142 -18.70 -2.36 6.23
C GLN A 142 -17.89 -1.97 4.99
N ILE A 143 -16.57 -1.77 5.10
CA ILE A 143 -15.71 -1.50 3.95
C ILE A 143 -15.60 -2.79 3.13
N PRO A 144 -16.09 -2.81 1.87
CA PRO A 144 -16.25 -4.03 1.08
C PRO A 144 -14.94 -4.43 0.40
N VAL A 145 -13.99 -4.96 1.17
CA VAL A 145 -12.73 -5.50 0.62
C VAL A 145 -13.01 -6.75 -0.21
N GLN A 146 -12.53 -6.76 -1.45
CA GLN A 146 -12.61 -7.88 -2.38
C GLN A 146 -11.21 -8.21 -2.89
N LEU A 147 -10.71 -9.40 -2.55
CA LEU A 147 -9.36 -9.83 -2.92
C LEU A 147 -9.28 -10.38 -4.34
N GLU A 148 -8.13 -10.19 -4.98
CA GLU A 148 -7.72 -10.98 -6.14
C GLU A 148 -7.31 -12.39 -5.66
N PRO A 149 -8.13 -13.44 -5.88
CA PRO A 149 -7.91 -14.75 -5.28
C PRO A 149 -6.66 -15.49 -5.78
N LEU A 150 -6.07 -15.08 -6.90
CA LEU A 150 -4.80 -15.64 -7.37
C LEU A 150 -3.59 -15.12 -6.60
N GLU A 151 -3.71 -13.93 -6.01
CA GLU A 151 -2.61 -13.23 -5.33
C GLU A 151 -2.79 -13.18 -3.81
N HIS A 152 -4.04 -13.11 -3.33
CA HIS A 152 -4.33 -12.98 -1.90
C HIS A 152 -5.46 -13.91 -1.46
N GLN A 153 -5.40 -14.36 -0.20
CA GLN A 153 -6.32 -15.35 0.35
C GLN A 153 -7.10 -14.89 1.59
N GLN A 154 -6.62 -13.85 2.26
CA GLN A 154 -7.25 -13.30 3.47
C GLN A 154 -6.93 -11.80 3.59
N PHE A 155 -7.76 -11.04 4.29
CA PHE A 155 -7.45 -9.68 4.70
C PHE A 155 -7.80 -9.44 6.17
N GLU A 156 -7.19 -8.42 6.75
CA GLU A 156 -7.43 -7.96 8.11
C GLU A 156 -7.31 -6.44 8.20
N TRP A 157 -8.11 -5.84 9.08
CA TRP A 157 -7.92 -4.47 9.54
C TRP A 157 -7.07 -4.49 10.82
N ALA A 158 -5.75 -4.44 10.63
CA ALA A 158 -4.74 -4.66 11.64
C ALA A 158 -4.57 -3.47 12.58
N LEU A 159 -4.36 -3.75 13.86
CA LEU A 159 -3.98 -2.77 14.87
C LEU A 159 -2.47 -2.57 14.91
N LYS A 160 -2.03 -1.38 15.35
CA LYS A 160 -0.60 -1.08 15.51
C LYS A 160 0.05 -2.05 16.49
N GLU A 161 -0.59 -2.37 17.62
CA GLU A 161 -0.05 -3.31 18.60
C GLU A 161 0.17 -4.71 18.02
N ASP A 162 -0.74 -5.20 17.18
CA ASP A 162 -0.62 -6.52 16.55
C ASP A 162 0.55 -6.55 15.56
N VAL A 163 0.77 -5.45 14.83
CA VAL A 163 1.94 -5.30 13.94
C VAL A 163 3.24 -5.25 14.76
N VAL A 164 3.29 -4.47 15.84
CA VAL A 164 4.46 -4.40 16.74
C VAL A 164 4.80 -5.77 17.32
N LEU A 165 3.80 -6.48 17.86
CA LEU A 165 3.98 -7.84 18.41
C LEU A 165 4.50 -8.82 17.36
N SER A 166 4.03 -8.67 16.12
CA SER A 166 4.46 -9.49 14.98
C SER A 166 5.90 -9.24 14.52
N VAL A 167 6.42 -8.03 14.75
CA VAL A 167 7.84 -7.73 14.52
C VAL A 167 8.72 -8.25 15.65
N GLN A 168 8.22 -8.22 16.89
CA GLN A 168 9.01 -8.54 18.09
C GLN A 168 8.98 -10.03 18.46
N SER A 169 7.96 -10.77 18.03
CA SER A 169 7.75 -12.17 18.42
C SER A 169 7.37 -13.05 17.24
N ALA A 170 7.94 -14.25 17.20
CA ALA A 170 7.54 -15.31 16.27
C ALA A 170 6.10 -15.81 16.48
N SER A 171 5.49 -15.47 17.62
CA SER A 171 4.08 -15.78 17.92
C SER A 171 3.10 -14.69 17.49
N GLY A 172 3.57 -13.63 16.82
CA GLY A 172 2.68 -12.58 16.36
C GLY A 172 1.78 -13.01 15.21
N ARG A 173 0.73 -12.24 15.01
CA ARG A 173 -0.36 -12.57 14.08
C ARG A 173 0.05 -12.47 12.61
N TYR A 174 0.99 -11.58 12.29
CA TYR A 174 1.35 -11.26 10.91
C TYR A 174 2.77 -11.71 10.59
N ARG A 175 2.91 -12.57 9.58
CA ARG A 175 4.22 -12.84 8.99
C ARG A 175 4.52 -11.80 7.91
N PHE A 176 5.58 -11.02 8.05
CA PHE A 176 6.02 -10.07 7.03
C PHE A 176 7.15 -10.65 6.16
N PRO A 177 7.32 -10.15 4.92
CA PRO A 177 8.48 -10.50 4.10
C PRO A 177 9.80 -10.22 4.82
N LEU A 178 10.85 -10.95 4.42
CA LEU A 178 12.19 -10.77 4.99
C LEU A 178 12.70 -9.34 4.73
N PRO A 179 13.46 -8.74 5.66
CA PRO A 179 14.00 -7.38 5.48
C PRO A 179 14.84 -7.19 4.20
N SER A 180 15.41 -8.27 3.66
CA SER A 180 16.17 -8.25 2.40
C SER A 180 15.31 -8.00 1.15
N ILE A 181 13.99 -8.10 1.25
CA ILE A 181 13.01 -7.90 0.17
C ILE A 181 12.21 -6.59 0.41
N GLY A 182 12.67 -5.75 1.36
CA GLY A 182 12.04 -4.49 1.74
C GLY A 182 11.68 -4.44 3.21
N HIS A 183 11.44 -3.23 3.72
CA HIS A 183 11.17 -2.99 5.14
C HIS A 183 9.66 -2.90 5.40
N GLN A 184 8.89 -3.92 5.00
CA GLN A 184 7.42 -3.90 5.06
C GLN A 184 6.87 -3.53 6.44
N ALA A 185 7.26 -4.28 7.48
CA ALA A 185 6.73 -4.01 8.82
C ALA A 185 7.17 -2.64 9.40
N PRO A 186 8.46 -2.23 9.32
CA PRO A 186 8.85 -0.86 9.68
C PRO A 186 8.09 0.23 8.93
N ASN A 187 7.79 0.03 7.64
CA ASN A 187 7.07 1.01 6.84
C ASN A 187 5.58 1.08 7.20
N ILE A 188 4.95 -0.05 7.55
CA ILE A 188 3.60 -0.07 8.13
C ILE A 188 3.57 0.71 9.45
N LEU A 189 4.55 0.52 10.34
CA LEU A 189 4.62 1.27 11.60
C LEU A 189 4.82 2.77 11.37
N ARG A 190 5.64 3.16 10.39
CA ARG A 190 5.77 4.56 9.97
C ARG A 190 4.46 5.13 9.42
N ALA A 191 3.67 4.34 8.71
CA ALA A 191 2.36 4.76 8.24
C ALA A 191 1.40 5.06 9.41
N PHE A 192 1.41 4.23 10.47
CA PHE A 192 0.67 4.52 11.70
C PHE A 192 1.12 5.85 12.34
N GLU A 193 2.42 6.07 12.48
CA GLU A 193 2.97 7.31 13.04
C GLU A 193 2.52 8.54 12.25
N LEU A 194 2.56 8.47 10.91
CA LEU A 194 2.10 9.55 10.03
C LEU A 194 0.60 9.85 10.22
N VAL A 195 -0.25 8.83 10.36
CA VAL A 195 -1.69 9.02 10.57
C VAL A 195 -1.97 9.61 11.96
N GLU A 196 -1.35 9.07 13.01
CA GLU A 196 -1.48 9.57 14.39
C GLU A 196 -1.03 11.04 14.49
N GLU A 197 0.06 11.42 13.84
CA GLU A 197 0.52 12.82 13.81
C GLU A 197 -0.48 13.77 13.12
N ARG A 198 -1.21 13.28 12.11
CA ARG A 198 -2.20 14.08 11.38
C ARG A 198 -3.48 14.23 12.18
N GLU A 199 -3.93 13.17 12.86
CA GLU A 199 -5.10 13.21 13.75
C GLU A 199 -4.87 14.14 14.95
N ASN A 200 -3.65 14.18 15.49
CA ASN A 200 -3.28 15.10 16.60
C ASN A 200 -3.19 16.59 16.19
N LYS A 201 -3.15 16.90 14.89
CA LYS A 201 -3.05 18.28 14.37
C LYS A 201 -4.42 18.87 13.98
N GLN A 202 -5.48 18.07 14.00
CA GLN A 202 -6.87 18.49 13.70
C GLN A 202 -7.63 18.86 14.98
#